data_AF-A0A2E9LPB9-F1
#
_entry.id   AF-A0A2E9LPB9-F1
#
_cell.length_a   1.000
_cell.length_b   1.000
_cell.length_c   1.000
_cell.angle_alpha   90.00
_cell.angle_beta   90.00
_cell.angle_gamma   90.00
#
_symmetry.space_group_name_H-M   'P 1'
#
loop_
_entity.id
_entity.type
_entity.pdbx_description
1 polymer ?
#
loop_
_entity_poly.entity_id
_entity_poly.type
_entity_poly.pdbx_seq_one_letter_code
_entity_poly.pdbx_strand_id
1 'polypeptide(L)'
;DILNSLLDPVGISDRARSFIIQSMPKLSEGRSVVPNFLEEGRLIHLVGGTNGSSDPEDAALRQAIHGLNDTQARSVLLGLLQWNSADQLGQRTPEDVVERLLQKIQGNDTEDKLRQGLELASDLASIKGSPEQALEAVKKTLASAGANQDALDRFAKVIDLMVGDSDAKGQIILDFGLVHGLAYYNGVIFEVSHPKWAGTLGGGGRYDTLSRALGGSEAVPALGFAYNLDALISIGAS
;
A
#
# COMPACT_ATOMS: atom_id res chain seq x y z
N ASP A 1 5.15 5.47 0.60
CA ASP A 1 4.93 6.89 0.25
C ASP A 1 4.66 7.16 -1.23
N ILE A 2 5.58 6.82 -2.14
CA ILE A 2 5.39 7.09 -3.58
C ILE A 2 4.16 6.38 -4.13
N LEU A 3 4.02 5.08 -3.88
CA LEU A 3 2.81 4.32 -4.24
C LEU A 3 1.55 4.90 -3.60
N ASN A 4 1.62 5.39 -2.36
CA ASN A 4 0.46 6.00 -1.73
C ASN A 4 0.05 7.28 -2.46
N SER A 5 1.02 8.16 -2.75
CA SER A 5 0.81 9.40 -3.50
C SER A 5 0.21 9.13 -4.88
N LEU A 6 0.64 8.03 -5.52
CA LEU A 6 0.12 7.58 -6.82
C LEU A 6 -1.34 7.13 -6.76
N LEU A 7 -1.75 6.50 -5.65
CA LEU A 7 -3.10 5.97 -5.46
C LEU A 7 -4.09 7.00 -4.90
N ASP A 8 -3.62 8.08 -4.29
CA ASP A 8 -4.47 9.11 -3.68
C ASP A 8 -5.47 9.75 -4.65
N PRO A 9 -5.08 10.13 -5.90
CA PRO A 9 -6.03 10.66 -6.88
C PRO A 9 -7.15 9.68 -7.28
N VAL A 10 -6.91 8.37 -7.16
CA VAL A 10 -7.92 7.34 -7.47
C VAL A 10 -9.02 7.30 -6.40
N GLY A 11 -8.68 7.69 -5.17
CA GLY A 11 -9.62 7.70 -4.05
C GLY A 11 -10.16 6.32 -3.72
N ILE A 12 -9.24 5.34 -3.60
CA ILE A 12 -9.53 3.98 -3.15
C ILE A 12 -9.49 3.87 -1.62
N SER A 13 -10.21 2.90 -1.06
CA SER A 13 -10.18 2.59 0.37
C SER A 13 -8.80 2.12 0.86
N ASP A 14 -8.53 2.26 2.16
CA ASP A 14 -7.31 1.73 2.78
C ASP A 14 -7.19 0.21 2.65
N ARG A 15 -8.34 -0.48 2.55
CA ARG A 15 -8.39 -1.93 2.35
C ARG A 15 -7.94 -2.31 0.94
N ALA A 16 -8.43 -1.62 -0.09
CA ALA A 16 -7.96 -1.80 -1.47
C ALA A 16 -6.49 -1.38 -1.62
N ARG A 17 -6.08 -0.30 -0.96
CA ARG A 17 -4.67 0.13 -0.94
C ARG A 17 -3.77 -0.94 -0.34
N SER A 18 -4.16 -1.51 0.80
CA SER A 18 -3.41 -2.60 1.45
C SER A 18 -3.33 -3.85 0.57
N PHE A 19 -4.44 -4.18 -0.11
CA PHE A 19 -4.46 -5.28 -1.09
C PHE A 19 -3.51 -5.02 -2.26
N ILE A 20 -3.54 -3.83 -2.87
CA ILE A 20 -2.62 -3.47 -3.96
C ILE A 20 -1.16 -3.57 -3.52
N ILE A 21 -0.82 -3.05 -2.32
CA ILE A 21 0.54 -3.13 -1.76
C ILE A 21 1.00 -4.59 -1.62
N GLN A 22 0.14 -5.47 -1.12
CA GLN A 22 0.46 -6.90 -0.97
C GLN A 22 0.62 -7.62 -2.32
N SER A 23 -0.06 -7.11 -3.35
CA SER A 23 -0.02 -7.65 -4.72
C SER A 23 1.18 -7.14 -5.54
N MET A 24 1.90 -6.11 -5.07
CA MET A 24 3.02 -5.47 -5.78
C MET A 24 4.05 -6.44 -6.38
N PRO A 25 4.54 -7.50 -5.67
CA PRO A 25 5.53 -8.42 -6.23
C PRO A 25 5.08 -9.14 -7.51
N LYS A 26 3.77 -9.34 -7.67
CA LYS A 26 3.19 -9.96 -8.87
C LYS A 26 2.78 -8.91 -9.89
N LEU A 27 2.36 -7.72 -9.44
CA LEU A 27 2.03 -6.61 -10.33
C LEU A 27 3.23 -6.12 -11.16
N SER A 28 4.46 -6.42 -10.74
CA SER A 28 5.66 -6.16 -11.56
C SER A 28 5.71 -6.98 -12.85
N GLU A 29 4.94 -8.07 -12.96
CA GLU A 29 4.76 -8.84 -14.20
C GLU A 29 3.98 -8.05 -15.29
N GLY A 30 3.44 -6.88 -14.94
CA GLY A 30 2.78 -5.96 -15.85
C GLY A 30 1.25 -6.09 -15.85
N ARG A 31 0.59 -5.23 -16.64
CA ARG A 31 -0.89 -5.10 -16.60
C ARG A 31 -1.66 -6.37 -16.95
N SER A 32 -1.02 -7.38 -17.55
CA SER A 32 -1.64 -8.67 -17.87
C SER A 32 -2.14 -9.43 -16.64
N VAL A 33 -1.57 -9.19 -15.44
CA VAL A 33 -2.02 -9.84 -14.20
C VAL A 33 -3.17 -9.10 -13.50
N VAL A 34 -3.48 -7.86 -13.90
CA VAL A 34 -4.53 -7.03 -13.28
C VAL A 34 -5.91 -7.70 -13.27
N PRO A 35 -6.37 -8.36 -14.34
CA PRO A 35 -7.67 -9.05 -14.32
C PRO A 35 -7.79 -10.12 -13.21
N ASN A 36 -6.70 -10.82 -12.89
CA ASN A 36 -6.70 -11.83 -11.83
C ASN A 36 -6.87 -11.18 -10.46
N PHE A 37 -6.14 -10.08 -10.18
CA PHE A 37 -6.28 -9.33 -8.93
C PHE A 37 -7.63 -8.65 -8.79
N LEU A 38 -8.25 -8.25 -9.89
CA LEU A 38 -9.58 -7.70 -9.87
C LEU A 38 -10.61 -8.76 -9.45
N GLU A 39 -10.47 -9.99 -9.94
CA GLU A 39 -11.31 -11.11 -9.55
C GLU A 39 -11.06 -11.51 -8.08
N GLU A 40 -9.80 -11.57 -7.64
CA GLU A 40 -9.47 -11.74 -6.22
C GLU A 40 -10.14 -10.65 -5.36
N GLY A 41 -10.03 -9.39 -5.78
CA GLY A 41 -10.66 -8.26 -5.11
C GLY A 41 -12.19 -8.38 -5.01
N ARG A 42 -12.85 -8.95 -6.02
CA ARG A 42 -14.29 -9.28 -5.94
C ARG A 42 -14.57 -10.37 -4.91
N LEU A 43 -13.77 -11.45 -4.90
CA LEU A 43 -13.92 -12.58 -3.98
C LEU A 43 -13.76 -12.15 -2.51
N ILE A 44 -12.86 -11.22 -2.21
CA ILE A 44 -12.68 -10.69 -0.86
C ILE A 44 -13.55 -9.47 -0.56
N HIS A 45 -14.50 -9.13 -1.43
CA HIS A 45 -15.41 -7.99 -1.28
C HIS A 45 -14.69 -6.66 -1.05
N LEU A 46 -13.64 -6.37 -1.84
CA LEU A 46 -13.05 -5.04 -1.94
C LEU A 46 -13.88 -4.12 -2.84
N VAL A 47 -14.43 -4.69 -3.90
CA VAL A 47 -15.29 -3.98 -4.82
C VAL A 47 -16.72 -4.43 -4.67
N GLY A 48 -17.62 -3.46 -4.76
CA GLY A 48 -19.04 -3.69 -4.60
C GLY A 48 -19.60 -4.55 -5.69
N GLY A 49 -19.68 -5.85 -5.43
CA GLY A 49 -20.73 -6.64 -6.02
C GLY A 49 -22.06 -6.06 -5.55
N THR A 50 -23.00 -5.92 -6.46
CA THR A 50 -24.44 -5.97 -6.17
C THR A 50 -24.85 -7.18 -5.30
N ASN A 51 -23.90 -8.11 -5.05
CA ASN A 51 -24.01 -9.31 -4.22
C ASN A 51 -23.14 -9.30 -2.94
N GLY A 52 -22.54 -8.16 -2.55
CA GLY A 52 -21.58 -8.06 -1.41
C GLY A 52 -22.19 -8.11 0.00
N SER A 53 -23.46 -8.46 0.09
CA SER A 53 -24.14 -8.94 1.30
C SER A 53 -25.41 -9.63 0.79
N SER A 54 -25.54 -10.94 0.95
CA SER A 54 -26.85 -11.61 0.80
C SER A 54 -27.82 -11.22 1.92
N ASP A 55 -27.38 -10.34 2.83
CA ASP A 55 -28.17 -9.78 3.91
C ASP A 55 -29.04 -8.63 3.36
N PRO A 56 -30.38 -8.80 3.31
CA PRO A 56 -31.30 -7.77 2.83
C PRO A 56 -31.18 -6.46 3.61
N GLU A 57 -30.75 -6.53 4.87
CA GLU A 57 -30.61 -5.38 5.76
C GLU A 57 -29.44 -4.47 5.36
N ASP A 58 -28.29 -5.05 4.99
CA ASP A 58 -27.13 -4.30 4.49
C ASP A 58 -27.47 -3.58 3.17
N ALA A 59 -28.27 -4.21 2.30
CA ALA A 59 -28.72 -3.62 1.03
C ALA A 59 -29.70 -2.45 1.26
N ALA A 60 -30.64 -2.61 2.19
CA ALA A 60 -31.58 -1.55 2.58
C ALA A 60 -30.84 -0.36 3.20
N LEU A 61 -29.83 -0.62 4.04
CA LEU A 61 -29.05 0.43 4.68
C LEU A 61 -28.16 1.18 3.69
N ARG A 62 -27.55 0.48 2.72
CA ARG A 62 -26.85 1.09 1.57
C ARG A 62 -27.78 2.02 0.79
N GLN A 63 -28.99 1.55 0.47
CA GLN A 63 -29.98 2.34 -0.25
C GLN A 63 -30.42 3.58 0.56
N ALA A 64 -30.55 3.45 1.87
CA ALA A 64 -31.00 4.53 2.75
C ALA A 64 -29.99 5.69 2.86
N ILE A 65 -28.69 5.40 2.77
CA ILE A 65 -27.63 6.43 2.81
C ILE A 65 -27.11 6.83 1.42
N HIS A 66 -27.67 6.24 0.35
CA HIS A 66 -27.26 6.52 -1.01
C HIS A 66 -27.46 8.00 -1.38
N GLY A 67 -26.40 8.65 -1.88
CA GLY A 67 -26.40 10.07 -2.23
C GLY A 67 -26.08 11.03 -1.09
N LEU A 68 -25.82 10.51 0.12
CA LEU A 68 -25.30 11.30 1.24
C LEU A 68 -23.76 11.32 1.21
N ASN A 69 -23.16 12.43 1.64
CA ASN A 69 -21.73 12.46 1.94
C ASN A 69 -21.44 11.79 3.30
N ASP A 70 -20.18 11.47 3.59
CA ASP A 70 -19.80 10.72 4.80
C ASP A 70 -20.27 11.37 6.10
N THR A 71 -20.27 12.71 6.16
CA THR A 71 -20.75 13.45 7.34
C THR A 71 -22.26 13.29 7.51
N GLN A 72 -23.01 13.36 6.42
CA GLN A 72 -24.46 13.17 6.40
C GLN A 72 -24.83 11.71 6.70
N ALA A 73 -24.16 10.73 6.09
CA ALA A 73 -24.37 9.31 6.32
C ALA A 73 -24.07 8.95 7.79
N ARG A 74 -22.97 9.46 8.35
CA ARG A 74 -22.64 9.31 9.77
C ARG A 74 -23.71 9.88 10.67
N SER A 75 -24.21 11.08 10.39
CA SER A 75 -25.25 11.72 11.19
C SER A 75 -26.55 10.90 11.18
N VAL A 76 -26.94 10.35 10.03
CA VAL A 76 -28.15 9.52 9.90
C VAL A 76 -27.99 8.20 10.67
N LEU A 77 -26.87 7.50 10.49
CA LEU A 77 -26.62 6.24 11.18
C LEU A 77 -26.48 6.40 12.69
N LEU A 78 -25.82 7.47 13.15
CA LEU A 78 -25.76 7.82 14.58
C LEU A 78 -27.15 8.07 15.14
N GLY A 79 -27.99 8.84 14.44
CA GLY A 79 -29.37 9.08 14.86
C GLY A 79 -30.20 7.79 14.96
N LEU A 80 -30.06 6.88 13.98
CA LEU A 80 -30.75 5.59 13.99
C LEU A 80 -30.29 4.66 15.13
N LEU A 81 -28.98 4.62 15.40
CA LEU A 81 -28.40 3.83 16.49
C LEU A 81 -28.76 4.38 17.87
N GLN A 82 -28.75 5.70 18.04
CA GLN A 82 -29.19 6.35 19.28
C GLN A 82 -30.68 6.11 19.55
N TRP A 83 -31.50 6.06 18.50
CA TRP A 83 -32.93 5.83 18.62
C TRP A 83 -33.29 4.37 18.97
N ASN A 84 -32.48 3.40 18.53
CA ASN A 84 -32.77 1.97 18.70
C ASN A 84 -31.91 1.23 19.73
N SER A 85 -30.77 1.79 20.17
CA SER A 85 -29.74 0.99 20.87
C SER A 85 -29.01 1.72 22.00
N ALA A 86 -29.66 2.69 22.66
CA ALA A 86 -29.06 3.45 23.77
C ALA A 86 -28.47 2.57 24.90
N ASP A 87 -28.98 1.35 25.11
CA ASP A 87 -28.63 0.50 26.26
C ASP A 87 -27.91 -0.83 25.94
N GLN A 88 -27.58 -1.14 24.66
CA GLN A 88 -27.11 -2.49 24.26
C GLN A 88 -25.70 -2.59 23.65
N LEU A 89 -24.93 -1.49 23.58
CA LEU A 89 -23.65 -1.47 22.86
C LEU A 89 -22.44 -2.00 23.65
N GLY A 90 -22.64 -2.47 24.89
CA GLY A 90 -21.58 -3.03 25.72
C GLY A 90 -20.46 -2.01 25.98
N GLN A 91 -19.21 -2.33 25.61
CA GLN A 91 -18.05 -1.45 25.78
C GLN A 91 -17.77 -0.52 24.59
N ARG A 92 -18.55 -0.60 23.51
CA ARG A 92 -18.32 0.21 22.29
C ARG A 92 -19.19 1.46 22.29
N THR A 93 -18.63 2.56 21.83
CA THR A 93 -19.41 3.79 21.65
C THR A 93 -20.30 3.68 20.40
N PRO A 94 -21.47 4.35 20.36
CA PRO A 94 -22.27 4.48 19.14
C PRO A 94 -21.46 4.95 17.93
N GLU A 95 -20.49 5.84 18.17
CA GLU A 95 -19.57 6.35 17.15
C GLU A 95 -18.67 5.25 16.58
N ASP A 96 -18.10 4.38 17.42
CA ASP A 96 -17.28 3.24 16.98
C ASP A 96 -18.09 2.24 16.14
N VAL A 97 -19.37 2.09 16.46
CA VAL A 97 -20.28 1.18 15.75
C VAL A 97 -20.65 1.77 14.40
N VAL A 98 -21.00 3.07 14.36
CA VAL A 98 -21.28 3.78 13.10
C VAL A 98 -20.09 3.79 12.18
N GLU A 99 -18.88 4.04 12.69
CA GLU A 99 -17.68 4.05 11.84
C GLU A 99 -17.41 2.68 11.23
N ARG A 100 -17.52 1.59 12.02
CA ARG A 100 -17.41 0.24 11.46
C ARG A 100 -18.51 -0.08 10.43
N LEU A 101 -19.73 0.41 10.67
CA LEU A 101 -20.87 0.17 9.80
C LEU A 101 -20.71 0.94 8.48
N LEU A 102 -20.29 2.21 8.53
CA LEU A 102 -19.92 3.00 7.36
C LEU A 102 -18.79 2.31 6.59
N GLN A 103 -17.73 1.85 7.26
CA GLN A 103 -16.66 1.09 6.61
C GLN A 103 -17.18 -0.18 5.93
N LYS A 104 -18.16 -0.89 6.51
CA LYS A 104 -18.76 -2.09 5.92
C LYS A 104 -19.66 -1.77 4.72
N ILE A 105 -20.36 -0.63 4.76
CA ILE A 105 -21.39 -0.25 3.79
C ILE A 105 -20.79 0.53 2.61
N GLN A 106 -19.88 1.46 2.90
CA GLN A 106 -19.15 2.31 1.96
C GLN A 106 -17.84 1.66 1.47
N GLY A 107 -17.33 0.63 2.16
CA GLY A 107 -16.06 -0.04 1.85
C GLY A 107 -16.05 -0.90 0.59
N ASN A 108 -16.91 -0.59 -0.37
CA ASN A 108 -16.89 -1.17 -1.68
C ASN A 108 -16.33 -0.11 -2.63
N ASP A 109 -15.04 -0.23 -2.93
CA ASP A 109 -14.46 0.48 -4.07
C ASP A 109 -15.28 0.13 -5.33
N THR A 110 -15.31 1.04 -6.30
CA THR A 110 -15.85 0.66 -7.61
C THR A 110 -14.84 -0.24 -8.29
N GLU A 111 -15.33 -1.15 -9.13
CA GLU A 111 -14.45 -1.99 -9.93
C GLU A 111 -13.48 -1.15 -10.78
N ASP A 112 -13.97 -0.04 -11.33
CA ASP A 112 -13.15 0.88 -12.11
C ASP A 112 -12.02 1.53 -11.29
N LYS A 113 -12.31 1.94 -10.04
CA LYS A 113 -11.30 2.49 -9.13
C LYS A 113 -10.25 1.45 -8.75
N LEU A 114 -10.67 0.24 -8.40
CA LEU A 114 -9.73 -0.83 -8.06
C LEU A 114 -8.87 -1.20 -9.27
N ARG A 115 -9.47 -1.33 -10.45
CA ARG A 115 -8.77 -1.57 -11.71
C ARG A 115 -7.73 -0.48 -11.97
N GLN A 116 -8.13 0.79 -11.91
CA GLN A 116 -7.23 1.92 -12.11
C GLN A 116 -6.06 1.90 -11.11
N GLY A 117 -6.34 1.64 -9.83
CA GLY A 117 -5.31 1.51 -8.80
C GLY A 117 -4.33 0.36 -9.07
N LEU A 118 -4.83 -0.80 -9.47
CA LEU A 118 -4.01 -1.96 -9.83
C LEU A 118 -3.14 -1.70 -11.07
N GLU A 119 -3.68 -1.03 -12.09
CA GLU A 119 -2.94 -0.65 -13.30
C GLU A 119 -1.81 0.35 -12.99
N LEU A 120 -2.09 1.39 -12.20
CA LEU A 120 -1.08 2.36 -11.79
C LEU A 120 0.02 1.71 -10.92
N ALA A 121 -0.38 0.83 -10.00
CA ALA A 121 0.57 0.08 -9.19
C ALA A 121 1.41 -0.88 -10.02
N SER A 122 0.83 -1.52 -11.04
CA SER A 122 1.56 -2.35 -12.00
C SER A 122 2.56 -1.55 -12.82
N ASP A 123 2.15 -0.39 -13.35
CA ASP A 123 3.07 0.50 -14.08
C ASP A 123 4.23 0.95 -13.20
N LEU A 124 3.97 1.28 -11.93
CA LEU A 124 5.02 1.62 -10.97
C LEU A 124 5.94 0.42 -10.69
N ALA A 125 5.36 -0.76 -10.43
CA ALA A 125 6.08 -1.98 -10.08
C ALA A 125 6.99 -2.48 -11.22
N SER A 126 6.64 -2.20 -12.47
CA SER A 126 7.48 -2.54 -13.64
C SER A 126 8.67 -1.60 -13.84
N ILE A 127 8.78 -0.50 -13.08
CA ILE A 127 9.92 0.42 -13.19
C ILE A 127 11.12 -0.14 -12.45
N LYS A 128 12.12 -0.55 -13.23
CA LYS A 128 13.41 -1.04 -12.74
C LYS A 128 14.55 -0.57 -13.64
N GLY A 129 15.63 -0.05 -13.06
CA GLY A 129 16.78 0.40 -13.85
C GLY A 129 17.76 1.28 -13.09
N SER A 130 18.55 2.06 -13.84
CA SER A 130 19.47 3.03 -13.25
C SER A 130 18.67 4.11 -12.48
N PRO A 131 19.28 4.73 -11.46
CA PRO A 131 18.68 5.84 -10.73
C PRO A 131 18.02 6.90 -11.62
N GLU A 132 18.72 7.38 -12.63
CA GLU A 132 18.26 8.46 -13.51
C GLU A 132 17.05 8.01 -14.34
N GLN A 133 17.12 6.81 -14.93
CA GLN A 133 16.06 6.27 -15.77
C GLN A 133 14.79 5.97 -14.96
N ALA A 134 14.95 5.36 -13.79
CA ALA A 134 13.84 4.95 -12.94
C ALA A 134 13.14 6.18 -12.32
N LEU A 135 13.88 7.15 -11.79
CA LEU A 135 13.29 8.38 -11.23
C LEU A 135 12.49 9.16 -12.27
N GLU A 136 13.01 9.28 -13.50
CA GLU A 136 12.31 9.95 -14.60
C GLU A 136 11.04 9.18 -15.02
N ALA A 137 11.08 7.85 -15.04
CA ALA A 137 9.90 7.02 -15.32
C ALA A 137 8.83 7.21 -14.24
N VAL A 138 9.19 7.15 -12.95
CA VAL A 138 8.24 7.36 -11.84
C VAL A 138 7.64 8.76 -11.87
N LYS A 139 8.45 9.78 -12.19
CA LYS A 139 7.98 11.16 -12.34
C LYS A 139 6.88 11.27 -13.40
N LYS A 140 7.08 10.63 -14.56
CA LYS A 140 6.07 10.58 -15.63
C LYS A 140 4.80 9.86 -15.19
N THR A 141 4.95 8.72 -14.51
CA THR A 141 3.81 7.95 -13.99
C THR A 141 2.99 8.79 -13.01
N LEU A 142 3.63 9.44 -12.03
CA LEU A 142 2.95 10.33 -11.07
C LEU A 142 2.28 11.51 -11.77
N ALA A 143 2.94 12.16 -12.72
CA ALA A 143 2.38 13.29 -13.46
C ALA A 143 1.13 12.88 -14.27
N SER A 144 1.16 11.71 -14.93
CA SER A 144 0.02 11.19 -15.69
C SER A 144 -1.19 10.87 -14.80
N ALA A 145 -0.96 10.50 -13.55
CA ALA A 145 -1.99 10.25 -12.55
C ALA A 145 -2.46 11.51 -11.80
N GLY A 146 -1.85 12.68 -12.05
CA GLY A 146 -2.13 13.90 -11.27
C GLY A 146 -1.70 13.78 -9.79
N ALA A 147 -0.75 12.90 -9.50
CA ALA A 147 -0.30 12.59 -8.15
C ALA A 147 0.73 13.60 -7.61
N ASN A 148 0.77 13.74 -6.28
CA ASN A 148 1.79 14.53 -5.58
C ASN A 148 3.19 13.92 -5.79
N GLN A 149 4.21 14.77 -6.03
CA GLN A 149 5.58 14.36 -6.33
C GLN A 149 6.55 14.53 -5.14
N ASP A 150 6.14 15.08 -4.01
CA ASP A 150 7.00 15.39 -2.87
C ASP A 150 7.71 14.14 -2.32
N ALA A 151 7.02 12.99 -2.34
CA ALA A 151 7.59 11.71 -1.93
C ALA A 151 8.72 11.27 -2.88
N LEU A 152 8.55 11.47 -4.19
CA LEU A 152 9.58 11.20 -5.18
C LEU A 152 10.75 12.17 -5.03
N ASP A 153 10.48 13.46 -4.83
CA ASP A 153 11.54 14.48 -4.66
C ASP A 153 12.40 14.21 -3.43
N ARG A 154 11.79 13.79 -2.30
CA ARG A 154 12.54 13.37 -1.11
C ARG A 154 13.38 12.14 -1.40
N PHE A 155 12.85 11.16 -2.12
CA PHE A 155 13.57 9.95 -2.46
C PHE A 155 14.74 10.22 -3.42
N ALA A 156 14.52 11.05 -4.45
CA ALA A 156 15.56 11.46 -5.40
C ALA A 156 16.75 12.10 -4.68
N LYS A 157 16.51 12.98 -3.69
CA LYS A 157 17.58 13.57 -2.88
C LYS A 157 18.42 12.53 -2.13
N VAL A 158 17.79 11.46 -1.61
CA VAL A 158 18.53 10.37 -0.95
C VAL A 158 19.40 9.63 -1.96
N ILE A 159 18.85 9.34 -3.14
CA ILE A 159 19.59 8.66 -4.20
C ILE A 159 20.75 9.52 -4.73
N ASP A 160 20.57 10.82 -4.91
CA ASP A 160 21.63 11.75 -5.33
C ASP A 160 22.81 11.75 -4.35
N LEU A 161 22.54 11.71 -3.04
CA LEU A 161 23.57 11.62 -2.01
C LEU A 161 24.36 10.30 -2.09
N MET A 162 23.71 9.20 -2.48
CA MET A 162 24.37 7.90 -2.63
C MET A 162 25.16 7.79 -3.94
N VAL A 163 24.61 8.27 -5.05
CA VAL A 163 25.27 8.23 -6.37
C VAL A 163 26.48 9.18 -6.43
N GLY A 164 26.49 10.23 -5.59
CA GLY A 164 27.64 11.10 -5.41
C GLY A 164 28.87 10.42 -4.80
N ASP A 165 28.69 9.26 -4.17
CA ASP A 165 29.79 8.42 -3.65
C ASP A 165 30.39 7.57 -4.77
N SER A 166 31.71 7.63 -4.96
CA SER A 166 32.43 6.88 -5.98
C SER A 166 32.30 5.37 -5.82
N ASP A 167 32.15 4.89 -4.59
CA ASP A 167 32.09 3.45 -4.30
C ASP A 167 30.71 2.85 -4.63
N ALA A 168 29.66 3.67 -4.63
CA ALA A 168 28.29 3.24 -4.95
C ALA A 168 27.93 3.44 -6.44
N LYS A 169 28.76 4.16 -7.19
CA LYS A 169 28.48 4.51 -8.59
C LYS A 169 28.34 3.25 -9.46
N GLY A 170 27.19 3.13 -10.13
CA GLY A 170 26.89 1.99 -11.01
C GLY A 170 26.52 0.70 -10.27
N GLN A 171 26.42 0.72 -8.94
CA GLN A 171 26.02 -0.44 -8.13
C GLN A 171 24.57 -0.38 -7.65
N ILE A 172 23.89 0.75 -7.86
CA ILE A 172 22.50 0.97 -7.44
C ILE A 172 21.57 0.71 -8.62
N ILE A 173 20.58 -0.16 -8.39
CA ILE A 173 19.43 -0.36 -9.26
C ILE A 173 18.21 0.01 -8.43
N LEU A 174 17.38 0.91 -8.96
CA LEU A 174 16.08 1.19 -8.35
C LEU A 174 15.07 0.19 -8.90
N ASP A 175 14.31 -0.42 -7.99
CA ASP A 175 13.26 -1.39 -8.28
C ASP A 175 12.01 -1.00 -7.48
N PHE A 176 11.02 -0.44 -8.17
CA PHE A 176 9.76 -0.01 -7.53
C PHE A 176 8.73 -1.13 -7.40
N GLY A 177 9.05 -2.33 -7.89
CA GLY A 177 8.31 -3.57 -7.64
C GLY A 177 8.81 -4.33 -6.40
N LEU A 178 9.95 -3.93 -5.84
CA LEU A 178 10.51 -4.55 -4.65
C LEU A 178 9.59 -4.33 -3.44
N VAL A 179 9.08 -5.42 -2.90
CA VAL A 179 8.36 -5.45 -1.62
C VAL A 179 8.85 -6.66 -0.83
N HIS A 180 9.28 -6.44 0.41
CA HIS A 180 9.59 -7.54 1.33
C HIS A 180 8.31 -8.12 1.92
N GLY A 181 8.29 -9.43 2.17
CA GLY A 181 7.16 -10.11 2.85
C GLY A 181 6.94 -9.71 4.32
N LEU A 182 7.73 -8.76 4.84
CA LEU A 182 7.66 -8.27 6.21
C LEU A 182 6.96 -6.91 6.24
N ALA A 183 5.72 -6.89 6.70
CA ALA A 183 4.84 -5.71 6.72
C ALA A 183 5.27 -4.57 7.68
N TYR A 184 6.45 -4.67 8.32
CA TYR A 184 6.92 -3.65 9.26
C TYR A 184 7.73 -2.52 8.61
N TYR A 185 8.17 -2.68 7.36
CA TYR A 185 8.86 -1.61 6.64
C TYR A 185 7.85 -0.55 6.16
N ASN A 186 8.16 0.71 6.39
CA ASN A 186 7.28 1.85 6.07
C ASN A 186 8.00 2.98 5.32
N GLY A 187 9.16 2.69 4.72
CA GLY A 187 9.92 3.64 3.91
C GLY A 187 10.79 2.93 2.87
N VAL A 188 11.99 3.45 2.64
CA VAL A 188 12.96 2.83 1.72
C VAL A 188 13.32 1.43 2.23
N ILE A 189 13.37 0.47 1.30
CA ILE A 189 13.92 -0.87 1.51
C ILE A 189 14.98 -1.13 0.44
N PHE A 190 15.91 -2.04 0.72
CA PHE A 190 16.95 -2.42 -0.22
C PHE A 190 17.40 -3.86 0.01
N GLU A 191 17.87 -4.48 -1.06
CA GLU A 191 18.54 -5.78 -1.04
C GLU A 191 19.94 -5.63 -1.65
N VAL A 192 20.88 -6.41 -1.12
CA VAL A 192 22.23 -6.56 -1.64
C VAL A 192 22.31 -7.91 -2.34
N SER A 193 22.70 -7.90 -3.61
CA SER A 193 22.85 -9.12 -4.42
C SER A 193 24.26 -9.21 -4.97
N HIS A 194 24.67 -10.40 -5.40
CA HIS A 194 25.97 -10.61 -6.03
C HIS A 194 25.87 -11.67 -7.12
N PRO A 195 26.51 -11.49 -8.30
CA PRO A 195 26.36 -12.41 -9.44
C PRO A 195 26.70 -13.88 -9.15
N LYS A 196 27.61 -14.14 -8.19
CA LYS A 196 27.98 -15.50 -7.76
C LYS A 196 26.99 -16.15 -6.77
N TRP A 197 25.92 -15.47 -6.37
CA TRP A 197 24.97 -15.95 -5.38
C TRP A 197 23.53 -15.77 -5.87
N ALA A 198 22.76 -16.85 -5.90
CA ALA A 198 21.42 -16.85 -6.47
C ALA A 198 20.38 -16.10 -5.59
N GLY A 199 20.70 -15.82 -4.32
CA GLY A 199 19.81 -15.14 -3.38
C GLY A 199 20.26 -13.73 -3.03
N THR A 200 19.61 -13.16 -2.02
CA THR A 200 20.08 -11.93 -1.38
C THR A 200 21.23 -12.22 -0.42
N LEU A 201 22.26 -11.37 -0.43
CA LEU A 201 23.34 -11.35 0.55
C LEU A 201 22.95 -10.64 1.83
N GLY A 202 21.89 -9.85 1.79
CA GLY A 202 21.49 -8.99 2.88
C GLY A 202 20.49 -7.96 2.41
N GLY A 203 19.88 -7.29 3.36
CA GLY A 203 18.89 -6.28 3.05
C GLY A 203 18.53 -5.50 4.28
N GLY A 204 17.74 -4.48 4.06
CA GLY A 204 17.37 -3.57 5.12
C GLY A 204 16.34 -2.57 4.65
N GLY A 205 16.08 -1.62 5.53
CA GLY A 205 15.13 -0.57 5.23
C GLY A 205 14.69 0.18 6.47
N ARG A 206 13.73 1.06 6.25
CA ARG A 206 13.15 1.93 7.26
C ARG A 206 11.91 1.32 7.90
N TYR A 207 11.84 1.29 9.23
CA TYR A 207 10.83 0.60 10.03
C TYR A 207 10.40 1.41 11.26
N ASP A 208 9.96 2.65 11.05
CA ASP A 208 9.68 3.59 12.14
C ASP A 208 8.56 3.11 13.08
N THR A 209 7.66 2.25 12.59
CA THR A 209 6.50 1.75 13.35
C THR A 209 6.80 0.51 14.19
N LEU A 210 7.96 -0.14 14.01
CA LEU A 210 8.28 -1.41 14.66
C LEU A 210 8.34 -1.30 16.18
N SER A 211 8.93 -0.22 16.70
CA SER A 211 9.04 0.05 18.14
C SER A 211 7.67 0.04 18.83
N ARG A 212 6.68 0.71 18.25
CA ARG A 212 5.30 0.72 18.73
C ARG A 212 4.65 -0.67 18.62
N ALA A 213 4.88 -1.39 17.53
CA ALA A 213 4.35 -2.75 17.34
C ALA A 213 4.89 -3.74 18.39
N LEU A 214 6.06 -3.48 18.96
CA LEU A 214 6.69 -4.28 20.02
C LEU A 214 6.34 -3.81 21.44
N GLY A 215 5.37 -2.90 21.61
CA GLY A 215 4.90 -2.42 22.91
C GLY A 215 5.54 -1.10 23.39
N GLY A 216 6.30 -0.42 22.53
CA GLY A 216 6.75 0.94 22.79
C GLY A 216 5.57 1.93 22.82
N SER A 217 5.70 2.99 23.62
CA SER A 217 4.68 4.04 23.73
C SER A 217 4.52 4.87 22.47
N GLU A 218 5.59 5.00 21.68
CA GLU A 218 5.64 5.84 20.48
C GLU A 218 6.37 5.13 19.33
N ALA A 219 6.10 5.57 18.11
CA ALA A 219 6.86 5.18 16.93
C ALA A 219 8.20 5.96 16.93
N VAL A 220 9.30 5.23 16.75
CA VAL A 220 10.66 5.78 16.74
C VAL A 220 11.24 5.60 15.34
N PRO A 221 11.65 6.68 14.65
CA PRO A 221 12.29 6.57 13.35
C PRO A 221 13.50 5.66 13.39
N ALA A 222 13.53 4.66 12.51
CA ALA A 222 14.55 3.62 12.54
C ALA A 222 14.85 3.09 11.14
N LEU A 223 16.13 2.88 10.87
CA LEU A 223 16.63 2.25 9.66
C LEU A 223 17.76 1.31 10.04
N GLY A 224 17.81 0.14 9.41
CA GLY A 224 18.81 -0.87 9.70
C GLY A 224 18.89 -1.90 8.57
N PHE A 225 19.86 -2.79 8.70
CA PHE A 225 20.11 -3.85 7.73
C PHE A 225 20.69 -5.08 8.41
N ALA A 226 20.62 -6.20 7.72
CA ALA A 226 21.26 -7.45 8.09
C ALA A 226 21.89 -8.09 6.85
N TYR A 227 22.89 -8.94 7.06
CA TYR A 227 23.56 -9.68 5.99
C TYR A 227 23.67 -11.17 6.34
N ASN A 228 23.73 -12.00 5.32
CA ASN A 228 23.93 -13.43 5.41
C ASN A 228 25.43 -13.73 5.41
N LEU A 229 25.98 -13.98 6.60
CA LEU A 229 27.40 -14.25 6.77
C LEU A 229 27.86 -15.51 6.03
N ASP A 230 27.04 -16.57 6.00
CA ASP A 230 27.36 -17.82 5.32
C ASP A 230 27.47 -17.61 3.80
N ALA A 231 26.59 -16.80 3.23
CA ALA A 231 26.65 -16.41 1.82
C ALA A 231 27.93 -15.62 1.51
N LEU A 232 28.29 -14.67 2.37
CA LEU A 232 29.51 -13.87 2.20
C LEU A 232 30.78 -14.73 2.30
N ILE A 233 30.85 -15.63 3.27
CA ILE A 233 31.98 -16.57 3.42
C ILE A 233 32.09 -17.46 2.19
N SER A 234 30.96 -17.99 1.70
CA SER A 234 30.93 -18.86 0.51
C SER A 234 31.47 -18.14 -0.73
N ILE A 235 31.09 -16.88 -0.92
CA ILE A 235 31.57 -16.06 -2.06
C ILE A 235 33.05 -15.70 -1.90
N GLY A 236 33.49 -15.35 -0.69
CA GLY A 236 34.88 -14.98 -0.41
C GLY A 236 35.87 -16.15 -0.56
N ALA A 237 35.39 -17.38 -0.38
CA ALA A 237 36.17 -18.60 -0.59
C ALA A 237 36.25 -19.04 -2.07
N SER A 238 35.57 -18.34 -3.00
CA SER A 238 35.38 -18.72 -4.41
C SER A 238 36.08 -17.80 -5.41
#